data_AF-A0A9E1IZA9-F1
#
_entry.id   AF-A0A9E1IZA9-F1
#
_cell.length_a   1.000
_cell.length_b   1.000
_cell.length_c   1.000
_cell.angle_alpha   90.00
_cell.angle_beta   90.00
_cell.angle_gamma   90.00
#
_symmetry.space_group_name_H-M   'P 1'
#
loop_
_entity.id
_entity.type
_entity.pdbx_description
1 polymer ?
#
loop_
_entity_poly.entity_id
_entity_poly.type
_entity_poly.pdbx_seq_one_letter_code
_entity_poly.pdbx_strand_id
1 'polypeptide(L)'
;MAKGMFVDRRMHRSPAFRKMTASSIFILLEFYSRRQVAKIPRRGYQISNNGEILFTYAEAQNKFGISRSTFRRAVDQLVNLGFIEIAHHGGGMMKDCSKYGISERWKDYGREEYIKKSRKKDTRKLGFTTKNWEDRTGRKRRPKSKIGINNDTNSSITNDTRDHQTAVTPSITNATHKTDPNYYIQKGLDVLKAMHPSQYH
;
A
#
# COMPACT_ATOMS: atom_id res chain seq x y z
N MET A 1 -12.00 -21.28 24.96
CA MET A 1 -11.71 -19.95 25.55
C MET A 1 -10.91 -19.13 24.54
N ALA A 2 -11.34 -17.91 24.23
CA ALA A 2 -10.56 -17.02 23.36
C ALA A 2 -9.25 -16.66 24.08
N LYS A 3 -8.12 -16.84 23.41
CA LYS A 3 -6.80 -16.54 23.99
C LYS A 3 -6.55 -15.04 23.84
N GLY A 4 -6.31 -14.36 24.96
CA GLY A 4 -5.99 -12.93 24.95
C GLY A 4 -4.67 -12.63 24.24
N MET A 5 -4.59 -11.48 23.57
CA MET A 5 -3.36 -10.94 22.99
C MET A 5 -2.69 -10.00 23.98
N PHE A 6 -1.44 -10.29 24.34
CA PHE A 6 -0.68 -9.48 25.30
C PHE A 6 0.33 -8.60 24.57
N VAL A 7 0.34 -7.30 24.85
CA VAL A 7 1.30 -6.36 24.27
C VAL A 7 2.03 -5.67 25.42
N ASP A 8 3.32 -5.36 25.24
CA ASP A 8 4.08 -4.61 26.25
C ASP A 8 3.43 -3.24 26.47
N ARG A 9 3.14 -2.92 27.74
CA ARG A 9 2.50 -1.66 28.14
C ARG A 9 3.30 -0.45 27.66
N ARG A 10 4.62 -0.54 27.52
CA ARG A 10 5.47 0.58 27.06
C ARG A 10 5.49 0.74 25.54
N MET A 11 5.01 -0.25 24.80
CA MET A 11 5.12 -0.28 23.33
C MET A 11 4.45 0.92 22.67
N HIS A 12 3.20 1.24 23.02
CA HIS A 12 2.44 2.34 22.42
C HIS A 12 3.05 3.73 22.67
N ARG A 13 3.87 3.86 23.72
CA ARG A 13 4.56 5.12 24.07
C ARG A 13 5.91 5.26 23.38
N SER A 14 6.43 4.18 22.80
CA SER A 14 7.75 4.18 22.19
C SER A 14 7.81 5.08 20.95
N PRO A 15 8.95 5.72 20.68
CA PRO A 15 9.13 6.52 19.46
C PRO A 15 8.99 5.68 18.19
N ALA A 16 9.39 4.39 18.25
CA ALA A 16 9.21 3.45 17.14
C ALA A 16 7.73 3.26 16.80
N PHE A 17 6.89 3.00 17.81
CA PHE A 17 5.46 2.74 17.60
C PHE A 17 4.74 3.96 17.03
N ARG A 18 5.05 5.16 17.54
CA ARG A 18 4.44 6.41 17.08
C ARG A 18 4.74 6.75 15.61
N LYS A 19 5.82 6.21 15.04
CA LYS A 19 6.16 6.39 13.61
C LYS A 19 5.43 5.43 12.68
N MET A 20 4.72 4.43 13.20
CA MET A 20 4.03 3.45 12.37
C MET A 20 2.78 4.02 11.70
N THR A 21 2.47 3.51 10.52
CA THR A 21 1.15 3.77 9.89
C THR A 21 0.07 2.88 10.52
N ALA A 22 -1.20 3.24 10.33
CA ALA A 22 -2.34 2.45 10.82
C ALA A 22 -2.31 1.00 10.30
N SER A 23 -2.00 0.80 9.02
CA SER A 23 -1.87 -0.55 8.44
C SER A 23 -0.73 -1.35 9.08
N SER A 24 0.40 -0.70 9.39
CA SER A 24 1.52 -1.36 10.07
C SER A 24 1.18 -1.76 11.50
N ILE A 25 0.42 -0.92 12.22
CA ILE A 25 -0.08 -1.27 13.56
C ILE A 25 -1.00 -2.48 13.47
N PHE A 26 -1.95 -2.49 12.56
CA PHE A 26 -2.85 -3.63 12.36
C PHE A 26 -2.07 -4.92 12.06
N ILE A 27 -1.14 -4.86 11.10
CA ILE A 27 -0.31 -6.02 10.73
C ILE A 27 0.57 -6.47 11.90
N LEU A 28 1.10 -5.54 12.71
CA LEU A 28 1.83 -5.88 13.92
C LEU A 28 0.95 -6.67 14.88
N LEU A 29 -0.25 -6.17 15.19
CA LEU A 29 -1.19 -6.87 16.07
C LEU A 29 -1.53 -8.28 15.54
N GLU A 30 -1.62 -8.45 14.22
CA GLU A 30 -1.82 -9.76 13.62
C GLU A 30 -0.58 -10.68 13.77
N PHE A 31 0.64 -10.16 13.78
CA PHE A 31 1.80 -10.96 14.20
C PHE A 31 1.72 -11.37 15.68
N TYR A 32 1.25 -10.47 16.55
CA TYR A 32 1.06 -10.76 17.97
C TYR A 32 -0.08 -11.76 18.24
N SER A 33 -1.10 -11.82 17.39
CA SER A 33 -2.19 -12.81 17.47
C SER A 33 -1.72 -14.22 17.10
N ARG A 34 -0.80 -14.33 16.13
CA ARG A 34 -0.26 -15.61 15.61
C ARG A 34 0.88 -16.19 16.44
N ARG A 35 1.50 -15.41 17.31
CA ARG A 35 2.60 -15.89 18.15
C ARG A 35 2.09 -16.90 19.16
N GLN A 36 2.88 -17.93 19.40
CA GLN A 36 2.64 -18.90 20.46
C GLN A 36 3.62 -18.58 21.58
N VAL A 37 3.11 -18.50 22.81
CA VAL A 37 3.93 -18.19 23.98
C VAL A 37 3.88 -19.39 24.91
N ALA A 38 5.07 -19.85 25.31
CA ALA A 38 5.26 -20.94 26.26
C ALA A 38 5.94 -20.40 27.51
N LYS A 39 5.58 -20.96 28.67
CA LYS A 39 6.25 -20.67 29.94
C LYS A 39 7.47 -21.57 30.05
N ILE A 40 8.65 -20.99 30.04
CA ILE A 40 9.90 -21.70 30.25
C ILE A 40 10.25 -21.62 31.75
N PRO A 41 10.51 -22.75 32.42
CA PRO A 41 10.99 -22.75 33.79
C PRO A 41 12.20 -21.84 33.96
N ARG A 42 12.22 -21.02 35.00
CA ARG A 42 13.32 -20.08 35.34
C ARG A 42 13.58 -18.90 34.37
N ARG A 43 13.04 -18.92 33.14
CA ARG A 43 13.23 -17.84 32.14
C ARG A 43 11.98 -17.02 31.82
N GLY A 44 10.82 -17.43 32.32
CA GLY A 44 9.56 -16.72 32.11
C GLY A 44 8.88 -17.10 30.80
N TYR A 45 8.10 -16.18 30.22
CA TYR A 45 7.34 -16.43 28.99
C TYR A 45 8.18 -16.10 27.76
N GLN A 46 8.30 -17.07 26.84
CA GLN A 46 9.02 -16.89 25.58
C GLN A 46 8.14 -17.31 24.40
N ILE A 47 8.36 -16.67 23.25
CA ILE A 47 7.68 -17.00 22.01
C ILE A 47 8.25 -18.32 21.49
N SER A 48 7.43 -19.38 21.47
CA SER A 48 7.84 -20.73 21.06
C SER A 48 8.05 -20.85 19.55
N ASN A 49 7.26 -20.13 18.74
CA ASN A 49 7.33 -20.15 17.28
C ASN A 49 8.07 -18.92 16.71
N ASN A 50 9.04 -18.38 17.44
CA ASN A 50 9.74 -17.18 16.99
C ASN A 50 10.59 -17.50 15.74
N GLY A 51 10.36 -16.77 14.66
CA GLY A 51 11.00 -17.05 13.36
C GLY A 51 10.24 -18.03 12.48
N GLU A 52 9.14 -18.60 12.98
CA GLU A 52 8.27 -19.53 12.25
C GLU A 52 6.87 -18.94 11.99
N ILE A 53 6.64 -17.68 12.36
CA ILE A 53 5.34 -17.04 12.15
C ILE A 53 5.14 -16.82 10.66
N LEU A 54 4.04 -17.37 10.14
CA LEU A 54 3.63 -17.21 8.76
C LEU A 54 2.56 -16.13 8.67
N PHE A 55 2.75 -15.18 7.75
CA PHE A 55 1.70 -14.27 7.32
C PHE A 55 1.90 -13.98 5.83
N THR A 56 1.07 -14.61 5.00
CA THR A 56 1.25 -14.57 3.55
C THR A 56 0.51 -13.40 2.92
N TYR A 57 0.97 -12.97 1.74
CA TYR A 57 0.30 -11.94 0.94
C TYR A 57 -1.13 -12.32 0.56
N ALA A 58 -1.37 -13.61 0.27
CA ALA A 58 -2.69 -14.10 -0.09
C ALA A 58 -3.65 -14.01 1.11
N GLU A 59 -3.20 -14.35 2.30
CA GLU A 59 -4.00 -14.19 3.52
C GLU A 59 -4.29 -12.72 3.82
N ALA A 60 -3.28 -11.85 3.72
CA ALA A 60 -3.44 -10.40 3.93
C ALA A 60 -4.51 -9.81 3.00
N GLN A 61 -4.51 -10.22 1.74
CA GLN A 61 -5.46 -9.75 0.74
C GLN A 61 -6.86 -10.37 0.93
N ASN A 62 -6.95 -11.70 1.05
CA ASN A 62 -8.22 -12.40 1.02
C ASN A 62 -8.99 -12.32 2.34
N LYS A 63 -8.29 -12.32 3.49
CA LYS A 63 -8.94 -12.31 4.82
C LYS A 63 -9.10 -10.89 5.37
N PHE A 64 -8.16 -10.00 5.08
CA PHE A 64 -8.09 -8.67 5.70
C PHE A 64 -8.28 -7.51 4.71
N GLY A 65 -8.44 -7.79 3.41
CA GLY A 65 -8.61 -6.75 2.40
C GLY A 65 -7.36 -5.86 2.20
N ILE A 66 -6.20 -6.29 2.68
CA ILE A 66 -4.97 -5.50 2.61
C ILE A 66 -4.30 -5.74 1.26
N SER A 67 -4.13 -4.66 0.49
CA SER A 67 -3.41 -4.75 -0.78
C SER A 67 -1.98 -5.27 -0.59
N ARG A 68 -1.47 -6.03 -1.58
CA ARG A 68 -0.12 -6.61 -1.50
C ARG A 68 0.97 -5.54 -1.33
N SER A 69 0.79 -4.37 -1.94
CA SER A 69 1.73 -3.24 -1.83
C SER A 69 1.71 -2.63 -0.43
N THR A 70 0.51 -2.45 0.17
CA THR A 70 0.36 -1.98 1.54
C THR A 70 0.98 -2.96 2.53
N PHE A 71 0.68 -4.26 2.39
CA PHE A 71 1.27 -5.31 3.24
C PHE A 71 2.80 -5.29 3.18
N ARG A 72 3.36 -5.24 1.97
CA ARG A 72 4.81 -5.15 1.78
C ARG A 72 5.40 -3.92 2.48
N ARG A 73 4.82 -2.74 2.27
CA ARG A 73 5.31 -1.48 2.87
C ARG A 73 5.24 -1.52 4.39
N ALA A 74 4.18 -2.10 4.94
CA ALA A 74 4.02 -2.29 6.37
C ALA A 74 5.07 -3.24 6.95
N VAL A 75 5.30 -4.39 6.32
CA VAL A 75 6.38 -5.33 6.73
C VAL A 75 7.75 -4.63 6.65
N ASP A 76 8.05 -3.91 5.55
CA ASP A 76 9.29 -3.13 5.41
C ASP A 76 9.43 -2.11 6.57
N GLN A 77 8.34 -1.41 6.93
CA GLN A 77 8.31 -0.46 8.05
C GLN A 77 8.55 -1.15 9.40
N LEU A 78 7.89 -2.28 9.68
CA LEU A 78 8.02 -3.02 10.93
C LEU A 78 9.44 -3.59 11.13
N VAL A 79 10.08 -4.06 10.07
CA VAL A 79 11.49 -4.51 10.11
C VAL A 79 12.43 -3.35 10.41
N ASN A 80 12.21 -2.20 9.76
CA ASN A 80 13.03 -1.00 9.92
C ASN A 80 12.92 -0.38 11.31
N LEU A 81 11.75 -0.49 11.95
CA LEU A 81 11.48 -0.01 13.31
C LEU A 81 11.85 -1.04 14.39
N GLY A 82 12.20 -2.26 14.02
CA GLY A 82 12.70 -3.28 14.94
C GLY A 82 11.62 -4.09 15.66
N PHE A 83 10.37 -4.09 15.15
CA PHE A 83 9.28 -4.89 15.71
C PHE A 83 9.30 -6.34 15.23
N ILE A 84 9.72 -6.56 13.99
CA ILE A 84 9.80 -7.89 13.39
C ILE A 84 11.18 -8.12 12.75
N GLU A 85 11.50 -9.38 12.56
CA GLU A 85 12.65 -9.86 11.80
C GLU A 85 12.18 -10.90 10.78
N ILE A 86 12.79 -10.89 9.60
CA ILE A 86 12.53 -11.89 8.56
C ILE A 86 13.53 -13.01 8.79
N ALA A 87 13.07 -14.11 9.37
CA ALA A 87 13.90 -15.27 9.65
C ALA A 87 14.17 -16.06 8.38
N HIS A 88 13.17 -16.18 7.50
CA HIS A 88 13.29 -16.84 6.21
C HIS A 88 12.64 -16.02 5.10
N HIS A 89 13.40 -15.80 4.03
CA HIS A 89 12.90 -15.13 2.83
C HIS A 89 12.34 -16.17 1.85
N GLY A 90 11.01 -16.30 1.84
CA GLY A 90 10.34 -17.20 0.91
C GLY A 90 10.54 -16.79 -0.56
N GLY A 91 10.65 -17.78 -1.45
CA GLY A 91 10.68 -17.59 -2.89
C GLY A 91 9.32 -17.83 -3.57
N GLY A 92 9.19 -17.39 -4.83
CA GLY A 92 7.99 -17.64 -5.64
C GLY A 92 7.83 -19.10 -6.12
N MET A 93 8.77 -19.99 -5.79
CA MET A 93 8.79 -21.38 -6.23
C MET A 93 8.45 -22.31 -5.06
N MET A 94 7.80 -23.44 -5.35
CA MET A 94 7.53 -24.54 -4.39
C MET A 94 6.75 -24.14 -3.11
N LYS A 95 5.82 -23.18 -3.20
CA LYS A 95 5.01 -22.69 -2.06
C LYS A 95 5.86 -22.17 -0.88
N ASP A 96 7.10 -21.77 -1.14
CA ASP A 96 8.01 -21.27 -0.12
C ASP A 96 7.52 -19.92 0.44
N CYS A 97 7.18 -19.91 1.74
CA CYS A 97 6.58 -18.75 2.40
C CYS A 97 7.60 -18.04 3.28
N SER A 98 7.51 -16.70 3.33
CA SER A 98 8.33 -15.92 4.27
C SER A 98 7.95 -16.24 5.70
N LYS A 99 8.96 -16.48 6.54
CA LYS A 99 8.78 -16.71 7.98
C LYS A 99 9.33 -15.53 8.76
N TYR A 100 8.59 -15.13 9.79
CA TYR A 100 8.87 -13.94 10.57
C TYR A 100 9.06 -14.27 12.04
N GLY A 101 9.87 -13.46 12.72
CA GLY A 101 10.03 -13.45 14.16
C GLY A 101 9.66 -12.08 14.73
N ILE A 102 9.22 -12.07 15.99
CA ILE A 102 8.99 -10.85 16.75
C ILE A 102 10.33 -10.44 17.39
N SER A 103 10.64 -9.15 17.33
CA SER A 103 11.90 -8.59 17.80
C SER A 103 11.64 -7.50 18.83
N GLU A 104 12.56 -7.35 19.79
CA GLU A 104 12.48 -6.31 20.82
C GLU A 104 13.37 -5.09 20.51
N ARG A 105 14.01 -5.04 19.33
CA ARG A 105 14.93 -3.97 18.92
C ARG A 105 14.29 -2.58 18.91
N TRP A 106 12.97 -2.50 18.81
CA TRP A 106 12.22 -1.25 18.92
C TRP A 106 12.43 -0.53 20.27
N LYS A 107 12.85 -1.25 21.34
CA LYS A 107 13.14 -0.65 22.65
C LYS A 107 14.33 0.31 22.60
N ASP A 108 15.29 0.03 21.73
CA ASP A 108 16.52 0.82 21.56
C ASP A 108 16.39 1.82 20.42
N TYR A 109 15.23 1.88 19.75
CA TYR A 109 14.99 2.76 18.63
C TYR A 109 15.20 4.24 19.00
N GLY A 110 16.13 4.90 18.31
CA GLY A 110 16.52 6.28 18.56
C GLY A 110 17.73 6.44 19.49
N ARG A 111 18.27 5.34 20.03
CA ARG A 111 19.58 5.30 20.69
C ARG A 111 20.69 5.03 19.67
N GLU A 112 21.92 5.35 20.03
CA GLU A 112 23.11 5.07 19.21
C GLU A 112 23.32 3.57 18.98
N GLU A 113 22.90 2.74 19.94
CA GLU A 113 22.98 1.28 19.89
C GLU A 113 21.96 0.64 18.92
N TYR A 114 21.09 1.43 18.29
CA TYR A 114 20.04 0.90 17.44
C TYR A 114 20.57 0.29 16.14
N ILE A 115 20.55 -1.04 16.06
CA ILE A 115 20.92 -1.77 14.84
C ILE A 115 19.77 -1.73 13.83
N LYS A 116 19.89 -0.79 12.87
CA LYS A 116 18.97 -0.68 11.73
C LYS A 116 19.10 -1.91 10.83
N LYS A 117 18.04 -2.70 10.73
CA LYS A 117 17.92 -3.77 9.72
C LYS A 117 16.90 -3.37 8.67
N SER A 118 17.15 -3.78 7.44
CA SER A 118 16.21 -3.68 6.32
C SER A 118 16.02 -5.04 5.68
N ARG A 119 14.92 -5.21 4.96
CA ARG A 119 14.67 -6.42 4.17
C ARG A 119 15.80 -6.64 3.16
N LYS A 120 16.47 -7.80 3.22
CA LYS A 120 17.50 -8.15 2.24
C LYS A 120 16.86 -8.32 0.86
N LYS A 121 17.51 -7.76 -0.16
CA LYS A 121 17.08 -7.95 -1.55
C LYS A 121 17.42 -9.38 -1.98
N ASP A 122 16.52 -10.01 -2.71
CA ASP A 122 16.79 -11.32 -3.31
C ASP A 122 17.86 -11.17 -4.41
N THR A 123 18.99 -11.84 -4.22
CA THR A 123 20.16 -11.79 -5.12
C THR A 123 20.25 -13.00 -6.04
N ARG A 124 19.29 -13.94 -5.99
CA ARG A 124 19.30 -15.18 -6.79
C ARG A 124 19.18 -14.95 -8.31
N LYS A 125 19.04 -13.69 -8.75
CA LYS A 125 18.88 -13.27 -10.16
C LYS A 125 17.79 -14.06 -10.92
N LEU A 126 16.76 -14.50 -10.18
CA LEU A 126 15.64 -15.24 -10.73
C LEU A 126 14.77 -14.35 -11.62
N GLY A 127 14.20 -14.95 -12.67
CA GLY A 127 13.28 -14.27 -13.59
C GLY A 127 13.96 -13.55 -14.76
N PHE A 128 13.21 -12.64 -15.39
CA PHE A 128 13.72 -11.82 -16.48
C PHE A 128 14.35 -10.54 -15.92
N THR A 129 15.66 -10.41 -16.10
CA THR A 129 16.43 -9.20 -15.86
C THR A 129 16.72 -8.49 -17.16
N THR A 130 17.10 -7.21 -17.07
CA THR A 130 17.49 -6.42 -18.24
C THR A 130 18.55 -7.13 -19.09
N LYS A 131 19.52 -7.80 -18.45
CA LYS A 131 20.62 -8.50 -19.12
C LYS A 131 20.18 -9.81 -19.79
N ASN A 132 19.36 -10.63 -19.14
CA ASN A 132 19.01 -11.97 -19.65
C ASN A 132 17.71 -12.02 -20.47
N TRP A 133 17.02 -10.90 -20.66
CA TRP A 133 15.71 -10.88 -21.30
C TRP A 133 15.78 -11.21 -22.78
N GLU A 134 16.75 -10.66 -23.50
CA GLU A 134 16.91 -10.91 -24.94
C GLU A 134 17.25 -12.38 -25.17
N ASP A 135 18.23 -12.91 -24.45
CA ASP A 135 18.63 -14.32 -24.51
C ASP A 135 17.47 -15.28 -24.19
N ARG A 136 16.66 -14.98 -23.16
CA ARG A 136 15.57 -15.87 -22.73
C ARG A 136 14.29 -15.74 -23.56
N THR A 137 14.05 -14.59 -24.19
CA THR A 137 12.82 -14.37 -25.00
C THR A 137 13.05 -14.54 -26.49
N GLY A 138 14.31 -14.55 -26.95
CA GLY A 138 14.66 -14.55 -28.37
C GLY A 138 14.25 -13.26 -29.09
N ARG A 139 13.78 -12.24 -28.37
CA ARG A 139 13.30 -10.97 -28.92
C ARG A 139 14.33 -9.89 -28.63
N LYS A 140 14.64 -9.08 -29.65
CA LYS A 140 15.42 -7.85 -29.45
C LYS A 140 14.52 -6.80 -28.80
N ARG A 141 15.06 -6.04 -27.84
CA ARG A 141 14.32 -4.89 -27.33
C ARG A 141 14.15 -3.85 -28.42
N ARG A 142 12.98 -3.19 -28.42
CA ARG A 142 12.82 -1.96 -29.19
C ARG A 142 13.84 -0.94 -28.66
N PRO A 143 14.61 -0.27 -29.54
CA PRO A 143 15.44 0.86 -29.12
C PRO A 143 14.56 1.83 -28.34
N LYS A 144 15.06 2.35 -27.21
CA LYS A 144 14.38 3.46 -26.55
C LYS A 144 14.30 4.58 -27.59
N SER A 145 13.09 5.06 -27.90
CA SER A 145 12.95 6.31 -28.63
C SER A 145 13.78 7.36 -27.88
N LYS A 146 14.61 8.10 -28.62
CA LYS A 146 15.29 9.27 -28.03
C LYS A 146 14.21 10.10 -27.34
N ILE A 147 14.50 10.53 -26.11
CA ILE A 147 13.70 11.54 -25.43
C ILE A 147 13.56 12.68 -26.44
N GLY A 148 12.34 12.87 -26.94
CA GLY A 148 12.03 14.05 -27.73
C GLY A 148 12.35 15.23 -26.84
N ILE A 149 13.19 16.13 -27.32
CA ILE A 149 13.36 17.43 -26.69
C ILE A 149 11.94 18.01 -26.68
N ASN A 150 11.33 18.16 -25.50
CA ASN A 150 10.16 19.01 -25.37
C ASN A 150 10.68 20.42 -25.65
N ASN A 151 10.56 20.84 -26.91
CA ASN A 151 10.58 22.24 -27.21
C ASN A 151 9.21 22.75 -26.76
N ASP A 152 9.18 23.38 -25.59
CA ASP A 152 8.15 24.35 -25.25
C ASP A 152 8.22 25.47 -26.30
N THR A 153 7.66 25.22 -27.48
CA THR A 153 7.44 26.21 -28.51
C THR A 153 5.93 26.37 -28.63
N ASN A 154 5.45 27.36 -27.90
CA ASN A 154 4.14 27.94 -28.07
C ASN A 154 4.12 28.60 -29.46
N SER A 155 3.83 27.83 -30.51
CA SER A 155 3.65 28.33 -31.88
C SER A 155 2.17 28.23 -32.24
N SER A 156 1.55 29.42 -32.19
CA SER A 156 0.28 29.82 -32.79
C SER A 156 -0.25 28.91 -33.89
N ILE A 157 -1.41 28.32 -33.63
CA ILE A 157 -2.25 27.67 -34.64
C ILE A 157 -2.85 28.77 -35.50
N THR A 158 -2.20 29.07 -36.62
CA THR A 158 -2.82 29.79 -37.73
C THR A 158 -2.72 28.91 -38.97
N ASN A 159 -3.89 28.40 -39.36
CA ASN A 159 -4.30 28.00 -40.70
C ASN A 159 -3.43 26.98 -41.42
N ASP A 160 -3.92 25.74 -41.47
CA ASP A 160 -3.82 24.95 -42.69
C ASP A 160 -5.02 24.00 -42.81
N THR A 161 -5.96 24.43 -43.65
CA THR A 161 -7.10 23.65 -44.12
C THR A 161 -6.60 22.51 -45.01
N ARG A 162 -6.84 21.26 -44.61
CA ARG A 162 -6.90 20.13 -45.54
C ARG A 162 -8.20 19.38 -45.32
N ASP A 163 -9.10 19.57 -46.27
CA ASP A 163 -10.35 18.84 -46.43
C ASP A 163 -10.09 17.34 -46.57
N HIS A 164 -10.47 16.59 -45.53
CA HIS A 164 -10.82 15.19 -45.67
C HIS A 164 -12.24 14.99 -45.16
N GLN A 165 -13.19 14.97 -46.10
CA GLN A 165 -14.56 14.56 -45.84
C GLN A 165 -14.56 13.12 -45.34
N THR A 166 -14.80 12.94 -44.04
CA THR A 166 -15.23 11.67 -43.46
C THR A 166 -16.68 11.84 -43.06
N ALA A 167 -17.57 11.02 -43.64
CA ALA A 167 -18.98 11.02 -43.30
C ALA A 167 -19.15 10.57 -41.84
N VAL A 168 -19.41 11.52 -40.95
CA VAL A 168 -19.80 11.26 -39.56
C VAL A 168 -21.32 11.10 -39.54
N THR A 169 -21.76 9.87 -39.26
CA THR A 169 -23.13 9.59 -38.83
C THR A 169 -23.46 10.42 -37.59
N PRO A 170 -24.60 11.16 -37.55
CA PRO A 170 -24.95 11.94 -36.38
C PRO A 170 -25.40 11.01 -35.26
N SER A 171 -24.49 10.74 -34.32
CA SER A 171 -24.83 10.18 -33.02
C SER A 171 -25.61 11.24 -32.22
N ILE A 172 -26.90 10.98 -32.08
CA ILE A 172 -27.90 11.58 -31.20
C ILE A 172 -27.31 12.57 -30.18
N THR A 173 -27.58 13.84 -30.44
CA THR A 173 -27.39 14.96 -29.52
C THR A 173 -28.34 14.82 -28.32
N ASN A 174 -27.83 14.35 -27.17
CA ASN A 174 -28.50 14.63 -25.90
C ASN A 174 -27.87 15.89 -25.31
N ALA A 175 -28.70 16.93 -25.31
CA ALA A 175 -28.39 18.29 -24.91
C ALA A 175 -27.65 18.37 -23.57
N THR A 176 -26.42 18.88 -23.62
CA THR A 176 -25.77 19.46 -22.44
C THR A 176 -26.46 20.79 -22.16
N HIS A 177 -27.56 20.76 -21.42
CA HIS A 177 -28.09 21.97 -20.81
C HIS A 177 -27.01 22.52 -19.87
N LYS A 178 -26.59 23.76 -20.10
CA LYS A 178 -25.78 24.52 -19.13
C LYS A 178 -26.63 24.72 -17.89
N THR A 179 -26.54 23.80 -16.94
CA THR A 179 -27.19 23.93 -15.65
C THR A 179 -26.56 25.13 -14.96
N ASP A 180 -27.34 26.17 -14.71
CA ASP A 180 -26.92 27.32 -13.92
C ASP A 180 -26.38 26.81 -12.57
N PRO A 181 -25.13 27.13 -12.18
CA PRO A 181 -24.56 26.71 -10.91
C PRO A 181 -25.41 27.11 -9.68
N ASN A 182 -26.32 28.09 -9.83
CA ASN A 182 -27.23 28.51 -8.78
C ASN A 182 -28.55 27.72 -8.71
N TYR A 183 -28.80 26.75 -9.61
CA TYR A 183 -30.05 25.99 -9.65
C TYR A 183 -30.36 25.28 -8.33
N TYR A 184 -29.37 24.60 -7.75
CA TYR A 184 -29.56 23.88 -6.48
C TYR A 184 -29.71 24.81 -5.27
N ILE A 185 -29.11 26.01 -5.34
CA ILE A 185 -29.24 27.03 -4.28
C ILE A 185 -30.66 27.58 -4.28
N GLN A 186 -31.19 27.92 -5.46
CA GLN A 186 -32.54 28.43 -5.61
C GLN A 186 -33.59 27.40 -5.19
N LYS A 187 -33.42 26.13 -5.61
CA LYS A 187 -34.30 25.04 -5.21
C LYS A 187 -34.27 24.77 -3.71
N GLY A 188 -33.11 24.89 -3.07
CA GLY A 188 -32.98 24.75 -1.62
C GLY A 188 -33.72 25.85 -0.85
N LEU A 189 -33.64 27.09 -1.32
CA LEU A 189 -34.36 28.24 -0.73
C LEU A 189 -35.88 28.10 -0.85
N ASP A 190 -36.39 27.65 -2.01
CA ASP A 190 -37.83 27.44 -2.21
C ASP A 190 -38.39 26.35 -1.28
N VAL A 191 -37.64 25.26 -1.06
CA VAL A 191 -38.04 24.20 -0.13
C VAL A 191 -38.08 24.70 1.31
N LEU A 192 -37.10 25.49 1.74
CA LEU A 192 -37.08 26.10 3.08
C LEU A 192 -38.24 27.09 3.28
N LYS A 193 -38.58 27.87 2.26
CA LYS A 193 -39.71 28.81 2.28
C LYS A 193 -41.07 28.09 2.36
N ALA A 194 -41.18 26.91 1.74
CA ALA A 194 -42.38 26.07 1.81
C ALA A 194 -42.52 25.33 3.16
N MET A 195 -41.41 25.04 3.85
CA MET A 195 -41.43 24.34 5.15
C MET A 195 -41.79 25.25 6.34
N HIS A 196 -41.62 26.56 6.19
CA HIS A 196 -41.96 27.55 7.23
C HIS A 196 -42.86 28.65 6.65
N PRO A 197 -44.15 28.39 6.39
CA PRO A 197 -45.09 29.47 6.20
C PRO A 197 -45.10 30.30 7.49
N SER A 198 -44.62 31.53 7.40
CA SER A 198 -44.57 32.50 8.48
C SER A 198 -45.93 32.59 9.20
N GLN A 199 -46.00 32.05 10.41
CA GLN A 199 -47.07 32.37 11.36
C GLN A 199 -46.83 33.78 11.88
N TYR A 200 -47.29 34.80 11.17
CA TYR A 200 -47.59 36.13 11.73
C TYR A 200 -48.64 36.83 10.84
N HIS A 201 -49.91 36.62 11.17
CA HIS A 201 -50.94 37.65 11.11
C HIS A 201 -51.52 37.78 12.51
#